data_AF-A0A924BI54-F1
#
_entry.id   AF-A0A924BI54-F1
#
_cell.length_a   1.000
_cell.length_b   1.000
_cell.length_c   1.000
_cell.angle_alpha   90.00
_cell.angle_beta   90.00
_cell.angle_gamma   90.00
#
_symmetry.space_group_name_H-M   'P 1'
#
loop_
_entity.id
_entity.type
_entity.pdbx_description
1 polymer ?
#
loop_
_entity_poly.entity_id
_entity_poly.type
_entity_poly.pdbx_seq_one_letter_code
_entity_poly.pdbx_strand_id
1 'polypeptide(L)' 'YLLVYSIYDSDVKQNKLITGFPVEKSFVERTIKADTLGSDKPITTRYNGYIKDLSGVLNITGERKVVTANFLKY' A
#
# COMPACT_ATOMS: atom_id res chain seq x y z
N TYR A 1 -4.40 13.69 -5.81
CA TYR A 1 -4.18 12.24 -6.03
C TYR A 1 -4.95 11.46 -4.97
N LEU A 2 -5.25 10.18 -5.18
CA LEU A 2 -5.97 9.35 -4.21
C LEU A 2 -5.07 8.22 -3.71
N LEU A 3 -4.93 8.07 -2.40
CA LEU A 3 -4.31 6.89 -1.79
C LEU A 3 -5.40 5.89 -1.44
N VAL A 4 -5.25 4.65 -1.91
CA VAL A 4 -6.25 3.59 -1.77
C VAL A 4 -5.64 2.42 -1.00
N TYR A 5 -6.34 1.98 0.06
CA TYR A 5 -6.03 0.76 0.78
C TYR A 5 -7.07 -0.30 0.44
N SER A 6 -6.59 -1.46 -0.03
CA SER A 6 -7.41 -2.61 -0.34
C SER A 6 -6.75 -3.88 0.18
N ILE A 7 -7.55 -4.91 0.44
CA ILE A 7 -7.07 -6.26 0.74
C ILE A 7 -7.60 -7.22 -0.32
N TYR A 8 -6.83 -8.25 -0.62
CA TYR A 8 -7.34 -9.40 -1.35
C TYR A 8 -8.06 -10.32 -0.37
N ASP A 9 -9.35 -10.52 -0.58
CA ASP A 9 -10.15 -11.44 0.21
C ASP A 9 -10.07 -12.84 -0.43
N SER A 10 -9.46 -13.77 0.31
CA SER A 10 -9.25 -15.15 -0.14
C SER A 10 -10.54 -15.95 -0.28
N ASP A 11 -11.58 -15.62 0.50
CA ASP A 11 -12.82 -16.38 0.55
C ASP A 11 -13.67 -16.11 -0.69
N VAL A 12 -13.75 -14.83 -1.10
CA VAL A 12 -14.50 -14.41 -2.29
C VAL A 12 -13.63 -14.23 -3.54
N LYS A 13 -12.30 -14.40 -3.41
CA LYS A 13 -11.32 -14.26 -4.49
C LYS A 13 -11.36 -12.90 -5.20
N GLN A 14 -11.56 -11.82 -4.43
CA GLN A 14 -11.71 -10.46 -4.97
C GLN A 14 -10.99 -9.43 -4.10
N ASN A 15 -10.54 -8.32 -4.72
CA ASN A 15 -10.01 -7.18 -3.99
C ASN A 15 -11.15 -6.39 -3.35
N LYS A 16 -11.09 -6.16 -2.03
CA LYS A 16 -12.02 -5.32 -1.29
C LYS A 16 -11.37 -3.99 -0.95
N LEU A 17 -12.05 -2.90 -1.28
CA LEU A 17 -11.67 -1.55 -0.84
C LEU A 17 -11.87 -1.44 0.67
N ILE A 18 -10.83 -1.05 1.40
CA ILE A 18 -10.91 -0.75 2.83
C ILE A 18 -11.16 0.73 3.05
N THR A 19 -10.34 1.59 2.44
CA THR A 19 -10.48 3.05 2.55
C THR A 19 -9.74 3.77 1.43
N GLY A 20 -10.11 5.02 1.18
CA GLY A 20 -9.38 5.91 0.29
C GLY A 20 -9.47 7.35 0.76
N PHE A 21 -8.38 8.10 0.61
CA PHE A 21 -8.34 9.51 0.99
C PHE A 21 -7.45 10.34 0.05
N PRO A 22 -7.77 11.64 -0.11
CA PRO A 22 -6.96 12.51 -0.94
C PRO A 22 -5.56 12.67 -0.34
N VAL A 23 -4.57 12.72 -1.22
CA VAL A 23 -3.18 13.01 -0.85
C VAL A 23 -2.60 14.10 -1.73
N GLU A 24 -1.70 14.86 -1.11
CA GLU A 24 -0.91 15.91 -1.74
C GLU A 24 -0.05 15.36 -2.89
N LYS A 25 0.18 16.19 -3.90
CA LYS A 25 1.03 15.83 -5.05
C LYS A 25 2.45 15.42 -4.61
N SER A 26 3.03 16.15 -3.66
CA SER A 26 4.37 15.88 -3.16
C SER A 26 4.50 14.50 -2.51
N PHE A 27 3.42 13.97 -1.92
CA PHE A 27 3.39 12.61 -1.38
C PHE A 27 3.57 11.58 -2.49
N VAL A 28 2.85 11.74 -3.59
CA VAL A 28 2.94 10.84 -4.74
C VAL A 28 4.33 10.89 -5.35
N GLU A 29 4.85 12.09 -5.60
CA GLU A 29 6.20 12.28 -6.16
C GLU A 29 7.27 11.58 -5.33
N ARG A 30 7.20 11.63 -3.99
CA ARG A 30 8.12 10.91 -3.10
C ARG A 30 7.93 9.39 -3.18
N THR A 31 6.70 8.92 -3.33
CA THR A 31 6.35 7.50 -3.29
C THR A 31 6.76 6.76 -4.58
N ILE A 32 6.80 7.48 -5.72
CA ILE A 32 7.19 6.93 -7.02
C ILE A 32 8.67 7.15 -7.37
N LYS A 33 9.47 7.75 -6.47
CA LYS A 33 10.90 7.92 -6.73
C LYS A 33 11.58 6.56 -6.89
N ALA A 34 12.45 6.45 -7.90
CA ALA A 34 13.07 5.20 -8.31
C ALA A 34 13.86 4.51 -7.19
N ASP A 35 14.52 5.26 -6.30
CA ASP A 35 15.23 4.76 -5.13
C ASP A 35 14.32 4.05 -4.12
N THR A 36 13.02 4.36 -4.14
CA THR A 36 12.02 3.75 -3.27
C THR A 36 11.27 2.57 -3.90
N LEU A 37 11.55 2.23 -5.16
CA LEU A 37 10.92 1.13 -5.90
C LEU A 37 11.76 -0.15 -5.89
N GLY A 38 11.12 -1.29 -6.12
CA GLY A 38 11.73 -2.62 -6.17
C GLY A 38 11.36 -3.50 -4.98
N SER A 39 12.00 -4.66 -4.92
CA SER A 39 11.86 -5.63 -3.83
C SER A 39 12.53 -5.14 -2.54
N ASP A 40 12.19 -5.81 -1.44
CA ASP A 40 12.83 -5.67 -0.13
C ASP A 40 12.77 -4.25 0.47
N LYS A 41 11.80 -3.45 0.06
CA LYS A 41 11.60 -2.11 0.61
C LYS A 41 10.98 -2.18 2.00
N PRO A 42 11.49 -1.41 2.97
CA PRO A 42 10.94 -1.43 4.32
C PRO A 42 9.49 -0.93 4.32
N ILE A 43 8.62 -1.70 4.97
CA ILE A 43 7.22 -1.36 5.21
C ILE A 43 7.15 -0.66 6.57
N THR A 44 6.81 0.63 6.54
CA THR A 44 6.51 1.35 7.78
C THR A 44 5.08 1.06 8.19
N THR A 45 4.91 0.34 9.29
CA THR A 45 3.62 0.12 9.93
C THR A 45 3.40 1.16 11.03
N ARG A 46 2.23 1.78 11.05
CA ARG A 46 1.78 2.65 12.16
C ARG A 46 0.39 2.17 12.55
N TYR A 47 0.34 1.30 13.54
CA TYR A 47 -0.92 0.78 14.06
C TYR A 47 -1.22 1.45 15.39
N ASN A 48 -2.48 1.86 15.58
CA ASN A 48 -2.97 2.37 16.86
C ASN A 48 -3.38 1.23 17.82
N GLY A 49 -3.16 -0.03 17.43
CA GLY A 49 -3.51 -1.22 18.22
C GLY A 49 -2.56 -2.38 17.94
N TYR A 50 -2.56 -3.36 18.83
CA TYR A 50 -1.74 -4.57 18.69
C TYR A 50 -2.32 -5.48 17.60
N ILE A 51 -1.50 -5.82 16.60
CA ILE A 51 -1.80 -6.82 15.58
C ILE A 51 -0.83 -7.97 15.79
N LYS A 52 -1.40 -9.14 16.08
CA LYS A 52 -0.63 -10.39 16.21
C LYS A 52 0.22 -10.59 14.96
N ASP A 53 1.49 -10.96 15.15
CA ASP A 53 2.47 -11.23 14.09
C ASP A 53 2.96 -10.01 13.28
N LEU A 54 2.49 -8.79 13.61
CA LEU A 54 2.87 -7.53 12.95
C LEU A 54 3.37 -6.46 13.94
N SER A 55 2.83 -6.44 15.16
CA SER A 55 3.26 -5.52 16.21
C SER A 55 4.59 -5.94 16.81
N GLY A 56 5.57 -5.03 16.81
CA GLY A 56 6.91 -5.27 17.34
C GLY A 56 7.88 -5.92 16.33
N VAL A 57 7.40 -6.28 15.14
CA VAL A 57 8.26 -6.77 14.06
C VAL A 57 9.05 -5.60 13.49
N LEU A 58 10.35 -5.59 13.77
CA LEU A 58 11.30 -4.68 13.15
C LEU A 58 11.74 -5.32 11.82
N ASN A 59 11.72 -4.57 10.72
CA ASN A 59 12.19 -4.96 9.38
C ASN A 59 11.21 -5.79 8.52
N ILE A 60 9.92 -5.44 8.53
CA ILE A 60 9.01 -5.93 7.49
C ILE A 60 9.42 -5.32 6.15
N THR A 61 9.57 -6.15 5.12
CA THR A 61 9.88 -5.70 3.75
C THR A 61 8.77 -6.08 2.78
N GLY A 62 8.75 -5.42 1.62
CA GLY A 62 7.84 -5.75 0.53
C GLY A 62 8.28 -5.19 -0.81
N GLU A 63 7.49 -5.47 -1.84
CA GLU A 63 7.71 -4.95 -3.18
C GLU A 63 6.94 -3.63 -3.37
N ARG A 64 7.64 -2.58 -3.83
CA ARG A 64 7.00 -1.37 -4.32
C ARG A 64 7.18 -1.25 -5.82
N LYS A 65 6.07 -1.23 -6.56
CA LYS A 65 6.05 -1.08 -8.00
C LYS A 65 5.07 0.00 -8.45
N VAL A 66 5.43 0.70 -9.52
CA VAL A 66 4.50 1.57 -10.23
C VAL A 66 3.74 0.71 -11.22
N VAL A 67 2.42 0.72 -11.11
CA VAL A 67 1.53 0.02 -12.03
C VAL A 67 0.62 1.03 -12.70
N THR A 68 0.34 0.80 -13.98
CA THR A 68 -0.71 1.54 -14.68
C THR A 68 -2.06 0.91 -14.30
N ALA A 69 -2.84 1.62 -13.50
CA ALA A 69 -4.19 1.19 -13.16
C ALA A 69 -5.12 1.43 -14.37
N ASN A 70 -5.51 0.36 -15.04
CA ASN A 70 -6.57 0.41 -16.04
C ASN A 70 -7.91 0.35 -15.32
N PHE A 71 -8.44 1.51 -14.95
CA PHE A 71 -9.81 1.59 -14.45
C PHE A 71 -10.75 1.35 -15.64
N LEU A 72 -11.61 0.34 -15.53
CA LEU A 72 -12.71 0.15 -16.47
C LEU A 72 -13.55 1.44 -16.46
N LYS A 73 -13.67 2.08 -17.61
CA LYS A 73 -14.65 3.16 -17.80
C LYS A 73 -16.03 2.50 -17.76
N TYR A 74 -16.82 2.85 -16.76
CA TYR A 74 -18.26 2.56 -16.73
C TYR A 74 -19.01 3.52 -17.65
#